data_AF-A0A4Y3VUJ0-F1
#
_entry.id   AF-A0A4Y3VUJ0-F1
#
_cell.length_a   1.000
_cell.length_b   1.000
_cell.length_c   1.000
_cell.angle_alpha   90.00
_cell.angle_beta   90.00
_cell.angle_gamma   90.00
#
_symmetry.space_group_name_H-M   'P 1'
#
loop_
_entity.id
_entity.type
_entity.pdbx_description
1 polymer ?
#
loop_
_entity_poly.entity_id
_entity_poly.type
_entity_poly.pdbx_seq_one_letter_code
_entity_poly.pdbx_strand_id
1 'polypeptide(L)'
;MGSEQIRRWESGALAHAVTDPFGQGPLPWLRGSETYFDDTGKVVPWYLDPAPGAQQTHTPGALQTQTPGTATPRVPAPRSGGPRAADDVHRQIKGFVSTGAVAPGEAVDFHVTVDPPQEFAVDIYRIGHYNGDGAAKITTSPRLSGIVQPPPLTADRTVSCHHWWLSWRLQIPSHWTVGAYVAVLTTADGYRSHVPFTVRDDHPADLLLLLPDVTWQAYNLYPEDGRTGASLYHAWDDSGRLLGEADAATTVSFDRPYAGAGLPLHVGHAYDFIRWAERYGYDLAYADARDLHAGRVDPTRYRGLVFPGHDEYWSANMRRTVELARENGTSLVFLSSNSMYWQVELGPSPSGTPDRLLTCRKRKGPGRPVLWREIDRPEQQLIGIQYAGRVPEPHPLIVRNAGHWLWEATGAHEGDEIAGLVAGEADRYFPRTPLPDHDERILLAHSPYTDSEGILRHQETSLYRAPSGALVFAAGTFAWSPALDRPGHVNPVIQRATANLLDRICKRD
;
A
#
# COMPACT_ATOMS: atom_id res chain seq x y z
N MET A 1 -12.40 47.24 -5.00
CA MET A 1 -13.24 46.07 -5.36
C MET A 1 -12.53 45.31 -6.45
N GLY A 2 -12.28 44.03 -6.24
CA GLY A 2 -11.55 43.16 -7.15
C GLY A 2 -10.81 42.08 -6.38
N SER A 3 -11.55 41.19 -5.73
CA SER A 3 -11.02 39.97 -5.12
C SER A 3 -10.56 39.02 -6.23
N GLU A 4 -9.25 38.80 -6.35
CA GLU A 4 -8.70 37.73 -7.17
C GLU A 4 -9.20 36.39 -6.65
N GLN A 5 -9.98 35.69 -7.48
CA GLN A 5 -10.34 34.30 -7.27
C GLN A 5 -9.07 33.45 -7.37
N ILE A 6 -8.61 32.96 -6.23
CA ILE A 6 -7.65 31.85 -6.15
C ILE A 6 -8.27 30.69 -6.92
N ARG A 7 -7.69 30.33 -8.07
CA ARG A 7 -8.09 29.17 -8.85
C ARG A 7 -7.99 27.94 -7.96
N ARG A 8 -9.10 27.23 -7.82
CA ARG A 8 -9.22 25.91 -7.18
C ARG A 8 -8.24 24.98 -7.89
N TRP A 9 -7.14 24.61 -7.22
CA TRP A 9 -6.15 23.69 -7.75
C TRP A 9 -6.75 22.27 -7.70
N GLU A 10 -6.93 21.65 -8.86
CA GLU A 10 -7.24 20.23 -8.99
C GLU A 10 -5.93 19.44 -8.90
N SER A 11 -5.91 18.39 -8.08
CA SER A 11 -4.71 17.61 -7.77
C SER A 11 -4.11 16.98 -9.03
N GLY A 12 -2.93 17.44 -9.44
CA GLY A 12 -2.13 16.84 -10.51
C GLY A 12 -1.43 15.52 -10.12
N ALA A 13 -1.68 14.98 -8.93
CA ALA A 13 -1.07 13.74 -8.44
C ALA A 13 -1.61 12.47 -9.14
N LEU A 14 -2.70 12.58 -9.91
CA LEU A 14 -3.38 11.45 -10.53
C LEU A 14 -2.69 10.91 -11.80
N ALA A 15 -1.85 11.71 -12.47
CA ALA A 15 -1.32 11.34 -13.78
C ALA A 15 -0.17 10.31 -13.73
N HIS A 16 0.54 10.19 -12.60
CA HIS A 16 1.79 9.40 -12.55
C HIS A 16 2.04 8.60 -11.26
N ALA A 17 1.13 8.61 -10.29
CA ALA A 17 1.20 7.63 -9.20
C ALA A 17 1.18 6.20 -9.79
N VAL A 18 2.00 5.28 -9.27
CA VAL A 18 1.78 3.85 -9.52
C VAL A 18 0.41 3.56 -8.93
N THR A 19 -0.61 3.50 -9.78
CA THR A 19 -1.99 3.35 -9.35
C THR A 19 -2.17 1.92 -8.88
N ASP A 20 -2.62 1.71 -7.64
CA ASP A 20 -3.27 0.46 -7.27
C ASP A 20 -4.53 0.37 -8.15
N PRO A 21 -4.61 -0.53 -9.14
CA PRO A 21 -5.78 -0.63 -10.01
C PRO A 21 -7.02 -1.09 -9.22
N PHE A 22 -6.86 -1.45 -7.96
CA PHE A 22 -7.92 -1.85 -7.05
C PHE A 22 -8.32 -0.74 -6.06
N GLY A 23 -7.67 0.44 -6.10
CA GLY A 23 -7.90 1.59 -5.21
C GLY A 23 -7.44 1.37 -3.76
N GLN A 24 -7.50 2.38 -2.89
CA GLN A 24 -7.41 2.10 -1.45
C GLN A 24 -8.73 1.40 -1.07
N GLY A 25 -8.71 0.10 -0.76
CA GLY A 25 -9.90 -0.70 -0.46
C GLY A 25 -10.86 -0.01 0.54
N PRO A 26 -12.13 -0.45 0.64
CA PRO A 26 -13.12 0.26 1.43
C PRO A 26 -12.77 0.16 2.91
N LEU A 27 -12.15 1.22 3.43
CA LEU A 27 -11.98 1.47 4.85
C LEU A 27 -13.31 2.09 5.32
N PRO A 28 -14.16 1.37 6.08
CA PRO A 28 -15.53 1.81 6.36
C PRO A 28 -15.63 3.13 7.15
N TRP A 29 -14.55 3.60 7.77
CA TRP A 29 -14.43 4.92 8.40
C TRP A 29 -13.98 6.04 7.46
N LEU A 30 -13.61 5.70 6.21
CA LEU A 30 -13.38 6.63 5.11
C LEU A 30 -14.68 7.19 4.51
N ARG A 31 -15.87 6.75 4.98
CA ARG A 31 -17.18 7.18 4.49
C ARG A 31 -17.44 8.67 4.75
N GLY A 32 -16.96 9.52 3.85
CA GLY A 32 -17.58 10.78 3.44
C GLY A 32 -18.08 10.62 1.99
N SER A 33 -19.38 10.89 1.75
CA SER A 33 -20.12 10.83 0.48
C SER A 33 -19.39 10.19 -0.73
N GLU A 34 -19.66 8.91 -0.97
CA GLU A 34 -19.31 8.20 -2.21
C GLU A 34 -20.27 8.64 -3.33
N THR A 35 -19.74 9.38 -4.32
CA THR A 35 -20.03 9.29 -5.77
C THR A 35 -19.37 10.48 -6.46
N TYR A 36 -18.39 10.23 -7.34
CA TYR A 36 -17.93 11.23 -8.31
C TYR A 36 -18.37 10.75 -9.70
N PHE A 37 -19.18 11.57 -10.37
CA PHE A 37 -19.67 11.34 -11.73
C PHE A 37 -18.88 12.25 -12.68
N ASP A 38 -18.58 11.77 -13.87
CA ASP A 38 -18.11 12.64 -14.95
C ASP A 38 -19.26 13.52 -15.50
N ASP A 39 -18.93 14.47 -16.37
CA ASP A 39 -19.90 15.35 -17.05
C ASP A 39 -20.92 14.59 -17.93
N THR A 40 -20.83 13.25 -18.00
CA THR A 40 -21.75 12.36 -18.74
C THR A 40 -22.59 11.46 -17.84
N GLY A 41 -22.42 11.52 -16.52
CA GLY A 41 -23.23 10.77 -15.55
C GLY A 41 -22.88 9.28 -15.43
N LYS A 42 -21.68 8.86 -15.83
CA LYS A 42 -21.18 7.48 -15.60
C LYS A 42 -20.25 7.42 -14.38
N VAL A 43 -20.25 6.26 -13.71
CA VAL A 43 -19.33 5.95 -12.60
C VAL A 43 -17.98 5.58 -13.20
N VAL A 44 -16.93 6.34 -12.90
CA VAL A 44 -15.57 6.14 -13.42
C VAL A 44 -14.58 5.99 -12.26
N PRO A 45 -13.76 4.92 -12.21
CA PRO A 45 -12.65 4.80 -11.25
C PRO A 45 -11.58 5.89 -11.50
N TRP A 46 -10.98 6.40 -10.42
CA TRP A 46 -10.12 7.59 -10.38
C TRP A 46 -8.82 7.54 -11.21
N TYR A 47 -8.51 6.43 -11.89
CA TYR A 47 -7.22 6.17 -12.55
C TYR A 47 -7.29 5.97 -14.09
N LEU A 48 -8.41 6.28 -14.73
CA LEU A 48 -8.47 6.34 -16.20
C LEU A 48 -8.21 7.77 -16.68
N ASP A 49 -7.05 8.00 -17.29
CA ASP A 49 -6.83 9.17 -18.17
C ASP A 49 -7.06 8.73 -19.62
N PRO A 50 -8.03 9.30 -20.37
CA PRO A 50 -8.14 9.05 -21.80
C PRO A 50 -6.96 9.72 -22.52
N ALA A 51 -6.17 8.94 -23.25
CA ALA A 51 -5.01 9.41 -24.01
C ALA A 51 -5.31 10.70 -24.82
N PRO A 52 -4.40 11.70 -24.83
CA PRO A 52 -4.64 12.94 -25.56
C PRO A 52 -4.35 12.75 -27.05
N GLY A 53 -5.40 12.78 -27.88
CA GLY A 53 -5.21 13.02 -29.32
C GLY A 53 -6.18 12.31 -30.26
N ALA A 54 -7.41 12.81 -30.35
CA ALA A 54 -8.13 12.80 -31.61
C ALA A 54 -8.91 14.10 -31.73
N GLN A 55 -8.35 15.07 -32.47
CA GLN A 55 -9.07 16.24 -32.94
C GLN A 55 -10.33 15.79 -33.68
N GLN A 56 -11.50 15.98 -33.08
CA GLN A 56 -12.74 16.05 -33.85
C GLN A 56 -13.08 17.51 -34.11
N THR A 57 -12.82 17.88 -35.35
CA THR A 57 -13.20 19.10 -36.03
C THR A 57 -14.66 19.48 -35.76
N HIS A 58 -14.85 20.72 -35.30
CA HIS A 58 -16.15 21.39 -35.31
C HIS A 58 -16.76 21.36 -36.72
N THR A 59 -17.98 20.83 -36.82
CA THR A 59 -18.88 21.11 -37.95
C THR A 59 -20.11 21.81 -37.38
N PRO A 60 -20.36 23.09 -37.69
CA PRO A 60 -21.56 23.78 -37.25
C PRO A 60 -22.72 23.53 -38.22
N GLY A 61 -23.82 23.00 -37.70
CA GLY A 61 -25.13 23.08 -38.37
C GLY A 61 -25.92 21.78 -38.43
N ALA A 62 -26.74 21.52 -37.42
CA ALA A 62 -28.01 20.82 -37.60
C ALA A 62 -28.98 21.18 -36.45
N LEU A 63 -30.12 21.72 -36.86
CA LEU A 63 -31.23 22.26 -36.09
C LEU A 63 -31.69 21.41 -34.90
N GLN A 64 -31.76 22.03 -33.71
CA GLN A 64 -32.53 21.53 -32.57
C GLN A 64 -34.03 21.76 -32.80
N THR A 65 -34.80 20.68 -32.95
CA THR A 65 -36.25 20.69 -32.72
C THR A 65 -36.50 20.41 -31.24
N GLN A 66 -36.99 21.44 -30.54
CA GLN A 66 -37.46 21.35 -29.16
C GLN A 66 -38.72 20.50 -29.07
N THR A 67 -38.70 19.48 -28.21
CA THR A 67 -39.92 18.85 -27.69
C THR A 67 -40.12 19.32 -26.24
N PRO A 68 -41.26 19.90 -25.85
CA PRO A 68 -41.50 20.32 -24.48
C PRO A 68 -42.04 19.17 -23.63
N GLY A 69 -41.45 18.98 -22.44
CA GLY A 69 -42.18 18.44 -21.28
C GLY A 69 -41.87 17.00 -20.87
N THR A 70 -40.70 16.77 -20.30
CA THR A 70 -40.55 15.82 -19.18
C THR A 70 -39.76 16.52 -18.09
N ALA A 71 -40.41 16.73 -16.94
CA ALA A 71 -39.80 17.33 -15.77
C ALA A 71 -38.59 16.49 -15.36
N THR A 72 -37.40 17.08 -15.40
CA THR A 72 -36.23 16.54 -14.71
C THR A 72 -36.58 16.41 -13.23
N PRO A 73 -36.42 15.23 -12.61
CA PRO A 73 -36.52 15.12 -11.17
C PRO A 73 -35.46 16.04 -10.59
N ARG A 74 -35.89 17.08 -9.87
CA ARG A 74 -35.00 17.92 -9.06
C ARG A 74 -34.44 17.02 -7.96
N VAL A 75 -33.25 16.44 -8.22
CA VAL A 75 -32.51 15.67 -7.23
C VAL A 75 -32.21 16.62 -6.06
N PRO A 76 -32.57 16.27 -4.81
CA PRO A 76 -32.24 17.09 -3.66
C PRO A 76 -30.73 17.24 -3.57
N ALA A 77 -30.24 18.44 -3.25
CA ALA A 77 -28.83 18.64 -2.94
C ALA A 77 -28.38 17.63 -1.85
N PRO A 78 -27.18 17.04 -1.96
CA PRO A 78 -26.70 16.11 -0.95
C PRO A 78 -26.66 16.82 0.40
N ARG A 79 -27.29 16.21 1.41
CA ARG A 79 -27.26 16.70 2.79
C ARG A 79 -25.80 16.68 3.27
N SER A 80 -25.25 17.86 3.55
CA SER A 80 -23.90 18.10 4.07
C SER A 80 -23.76 17.61 5.53
N GLY A 81 -23.62 16.31 5.72
CA GLY A 81 -23.45 15.70 7.05
C GLY A 81 -22.39 14.60 7.14
N GLY A 82 -21.63 14.35 6.07
CA GLY A 82 -20.53 13.38 6.05
C GLY A 82 -19.21 13.98 6.55
N PRO A 83 -18.32 13.17 7.15
CA PRO A 83 -16.97 13.61 7.50
C PRO A 83 -16.20 14.06 6.25
N ARG A 84 -15.36 15.08 6.40
CA ARG A 84 -14.60 15.71 5.30
C ARG A 84 -13.14 15.23 5.34
N ALA A 85 -12.58 14.81 4.22
CA ALA A 85 -11.14 14.51 4.18
C ALA A 85 -10.33 15.80 4.30
N ALA A 86 -9.31 15.81 5.16
CA ALA A 86 -8.28 16.85 5.16
C ALA A 86 -7.36 16.68 3.95
N ASP A 87 -6.76 17.79 3.52
CA ASP A 87 -5.81 17.81 2.40
C ASP A 87 -4.49 18.47 2.81
N ASP A 88 -3.45 18.29 1.99
CA ASP A 88 -2.10 18.77 2.29
C ASP A 88 -1.91 20.27 2.00
N VAL A 89 -2.83 20.89 1.26
CA VAL A 89 -2.78 22.31 0.87
C VAL A 89 -3.29 23.18 2.01
N HIS A 90 -4.48 22.86 2.53
CA HIS A 90 -5.14 23.59 3.61
C HIS A 90 -4.73 23.08 4.99
N ARG A 91 -4.29 21.81 5.11
CA ARG A 91 -3.79 21.19 6.34
C ARG A 91 -4.76 21.29 7.51
N GLN A 92 -6.05 21.08 7.24
CA GLN A 92 -7.12 21.17 8.24
C GLN A 92 -6.79 20.32 9.47
N ILE A 93 -6.28 19.11 9.24
CA ILE A 93 -5.59 18.31 10.24
C ILE A 93 -4.65 17.32 9.56
N LYS A 94 -3.40 17.25 10.00
CA LYS A 94 -2.40 16.25 9.55
C LYS A 94 -1.58 15.78 10.73
N GLY A 95 -1.15 14.53 10.72
CA GLY A 95 -0.28 14.03 11.78
C GLY A 95 0.50 12.79 11.40
N PHE A 96 1.46 12.47 12.25
CA PHE A 96 2.24 11.23 12.20
C PHE A 96 2.55 10.78 13.63
N VAL A 97 3.01 9.53 13.75
CA VAL A 97 3.50 8.98 15.02
C VAL A 97 5.01 8.91 15.02
N SER A 98 5.63 9.19 16.16
CA SER A 98 7.08 9.06 16.27
C SER A 98 7.49 7.61 16.14
N THR A 99 6.75 6.60 16.60
CA THR A 99 7.11 5.16 16.45
C THR A 99 6.13 4.46 15.51
N GLY A 100 6.64 3.65 14.57
CA GLY A 100 5.78 2.88 13.65
C GLY A 100 5.13 1.67 14.32
N ALA A 101 5.95 0.90 15.04
CA ALA A 101 5.53 -0.25 15.82
C ALA A 101 5.82 -0.05 17.31
N VAL A 102 4.90 -0.49 18.16
CA VAL A 102 4.98 -0.44 19.64
C VAL A 102 4.48 -1.73 20.26
N ALA A 103 4.93 -2.04 21.47
CA ALA A 103 4.44 -3.15 22.27
C ALA A 103 3.36 -2.75 23.28
N PRO A 104 2.49 -3.69 23.69
CA PRO A 104 1.63 -3.49 24.86
C PRO A 104 2.47 -3.06 26.09
N GLY A 105 2.06 -1.95 26.72
CA GLY A 105 2.82 -1.31 27.81
C GLY A 105 3.75 -0.17 27.35
N GLU A 106 4.03 -0.03 26.05
CA GLU A 106 4.75 1.12 25.50
C GLU A 106 3.79 2.27 25.16
N ALA A 107 4.31 3.32 24.51
CA ALA A 107 3.55 4.52 24.17
C ALA A 107 3.71 4.92 22.70
N VAL A 108 2.62 5.45 22.14
CA VAL A 108 2.59 6.07 20.81
C VAL A 108 2.50 7.58 20.97
N ASP A 109 3.44 8.27 20.34
CA ASP A 109 3.56 9.72 20.38
C ASP A 109 3.03 10.34 19.08
N PHE A 110 1.95 11.10 19.19
CA PHE A 110 1.30 11.77 18.07
C PHE A 110 1.77 13.22 17.92
N HIS A 111 2.22 13.56 16.72
CA HIS A 111 2.56 14.92 16.31
C HIS A 111 1.52 15.39 15.29
N VAL A 112 0.68 16.34 15.69
CA VAL A 112 -0.49 16.77 14.91
C VAL A 112 -0.44 18.28 14.68
N THR A 113 -0.69 18.70 13.44
CA THR A 113 -0.94 20.08 13.05
C THR A 113 -2.41 20.26 12.69
N VAL A 114 -3.00 21.39 13.07
CA VAL A 114 -4.40 21.75 12.82
C VAL A 114 -4.47 23.21 12.38
N ASP A 115 -4.96 23.45 11.16
CA ASP A 115 -5.01 24.78 10.53
C ASP A 115 -6.40 25.05 9.91
N PRO A 116 -7.21 25.98 10.45
CA PRO A 116 -6.93 26.88 11.57
C PRO A 116 -6.94 26.17 12.93
N PRO A 117 -6.24 26.69 13.97
CA PRO A 117 -6.24 26.12 15.31
C PRO A 117 -7.65 25.90 15.86
N GLN A 118 -7.93 24.67 16.27
CA GLN A 118 -9.20 24.28 16.87
C GLN A 118 -9.04 22.97 17.63
N GLU A 119 -10.05 22.60 18.41
CA GLU A 119 -10.06 21.30 19.06
C GLU A 119 -10.17 20.14 18.07
N PHE A 120 -9.57 19.01 18.41
CA PHE A 120 -9.72 17.75 17.70
C PHE A 120 -9.81 16.58 18.69
N ALA A 121 -10.18 15.41 18.19
CA ALA A 121 -10.11 14.14 18.91
C ALA A 121 -9.42 13.08 18.03
N VAL A 122 -8.92 12.03 18.67
CA VAL A 122 -8.30 10.89 18.02
C VAL A 122 -9.08 9.63 18.39
N ASP A 123 -9.71 9.02 17.39
CA ASP A 123 -10.33 7.70 17.53
C ASP A 123 -9.35 6.62 17.09
N ILE A 124 -9.09 5.64 17.95
CA ILE A 124 -8.19 4.52 17.65
C ILE A 124 -9.00 3.31 17.20
N TYR A 125 -8.66 2.76 16.05
CA TYR A 125 -9.27 1.56 15.48
C TYR A 125 -8.23 0.46 15.32
N ARG A 126 -8.56 -0.77 15.75
CA ARG A 126 -7.80 -1.97 15.38
C ARG A 126 -8.41 -2.54 14.11
N ILE A 127 -7.60 -2.76 13.08
CA ILE A 127 -7.99 -3.38 11.81
C ILE A 127 -8.22 -4.87 12.04
N GLY A 128 -9.24 -5.45 11.41
CA GLY A 128 -9.59 -6.85 11.60
C GLY A 128 -10.92 -7.24 10.96
N HIS A 129 -11.33 -8.50 11.08
CA HIS A 129 -12.57 -8.96 10.45
C HIS A 129 -13.83 -8.33 11.07
N TYR A 130 -13.98 -8.42 12.40
CA TYR A 130 -15.10 -7.90 13.19
C TYR A 130 -16.49 -8.11 12.55
N ASN A 131 -16.85 -9.37 12.27
CA ASN A 131 -18.12 -9.73 11.62
C ASN A 131 -18.38 -9.01 10.27
N GLY A 132 -17.32 -8.59 9.58
CA GLY A 132 -17.38 -7.84 8.32
C GLY A 132 -17.18 -6.33 8.46
N ASP A 133 -17.16 -5.78 9.67
CA ASP A 133 -17.02 -4.33 9.91
C ASP A 133 -15.63 -3.79 9.59
N GLY A 134 -14.59 -4.64 9.53
CA GLY A 134 -13.26 -4.23 9.06
C GLY A 134 -12.36 -3.54 10.07
N ALA A 135 -12.94 -3.01 11.14
CA ALA A 135 -12.23 -2.59 12.33
C ALA A 135 -13.18 -2.48 13.52
N ALA A 136 -12.60 -2.49 14.72
CA ALA A 136 -13.27 -2.09 15.93
C ALA A 136 -12.62 -0.84 16.49
N LYS A 137 -13.45 0.11 16.93
CA LYS A 137 -12.99 1.26 17.70
C LYS A 137 -12.57 0.78 19.09
N ILE A 138 -11.32 1.05 19.44
CA ILE A 138 -10.70 0.60 20.70
C ILE A 138 -10.82 1.68 21.78
N THR A 139 -10.54 2.93 21.43
CA THR A 139 -10.60 4.04 22.37
C THR A 139 -10.72 5.39 21.65
N THR A 140 -10.97 6.44 22.42
CA THR A 140 -10.99 7.83 21.98
C THR A 140 -10.13 8.65 22.93
N SER A 141 -9.32 9.57 22.37
CA SER A 141 -8.62 10.57 23.18
C SER A 141 -9.60 11.51 23.89
N PRO A 142 -9.17 12.24 24.93
CA PRO A 142 -9.84 13.48 25.32
C PRO A 142 -9.93 14.47 24.15
N ARG A 143 -10.70 15.54 24.30
CA ARG A 143 -10.62 16.69 23.37
C ARG A 143 -9.25 17.35 23.54
N LEU A 144 -8.52 17.47 22.44
CA LEU A 144 -7.16 18.00 22.39
C LEU A 144 -7.21 19.38 21.72
N SER A 145 -6.41 20.32 22.22
CA SER A 145 -6.25 21.62 21.58
C SER A 145 -5.28 21.49 20.40
N GLY A 146 -5.78 21.67 19.18
CA GLY A 146 -4.97 21.69 17.97
C GLY A 146 -4.28 23.04 17.78
N ILE A 147 -3.02 23.00 17.36
CA ILE A 147 -2.22 24.17 17.01
C ILE A 147 -1.69 24.01 15.59
N VAL A 148 -1.34 25.12 14.95
CA VAL A 148 -0.53 25.09 13.73
C VAL A 148 0.91 24.80 14.13
N GLN A 149 1.43 23.64 13.73
CA GLN A 149 2.83 23.29 13.92
C GLN A 149 3.72 24.11 12.96
N PRO A 150 5.02 24.24 13.22
CA PRO A 150 5.92 24.92 12.30
C PRO A 150 5.93 24.21 10.92
N PRO A 151 6.22 24.93 9.83
CA PRO A 151 6.21 24.34 8.48
C PRO A 151 7.25 23.19 8.39
N PRO A 152 7.00 22.17 7.56
CA PRO A 152 7.97 21.10 7.32
C PRO A 152 9.35 21.65 6.92
N LEU A 153 10.41 21.02 7.42
CA LEU A 153 11.78 21.32 7.00
C LEU A 153 12.10 20.54 5.72
N THR A 154 12.81 21.17 4.80
CA THR A 154 13.21 20.57 3.53
C THR A 154 14.72 20.71 3.32
N ALA A 155 15.41 19.60 3.06
CA ALA A 155 16.82 19.58 2.66
C ALA A 155 17.01 18.60 1.50
N ASP A 156 17.49 19.07 0.35
CA ASP A 156 17.63 18.26 -0.88
C ASP A 156 16.36 17.45 -1.22
N ARG A 157 15.20 18.13 -1.16
CA ARG A 157 13.83 17.55 -1.30
C ARG A 157 13.42 16.57 -0.18
N THR A 158 14.29 16.24 0.77
CA THR A 158 13.91 15.45 1.95
C THR A 158 13.04 16.30 2.86
N VAL A 159 11.75 15.97 2.95
CA VAL A 159 10.78 16.63 3.83
C VAL A 159 10.77 15.95 5.20
N SER A 160 10.81 16.73 6.29
CA SER A 160 10.70 16.21 7.65
C SER A 160 9.96 17.18 8.60
N CYS A 161 9.15 16.60 9.47
CA CYS A 161 8.36 17.25 10.51
C CYS A 161 8.81 16.83 11.93
N HIS A 162 10.02 16.25 12.08
CA HIS A 162 10.55 15.75 13.35
C HIS A 162 10.60 16.77 14.49
N HIS A 163 10.52 18.07 14.17
CA HIS A 163 10.55 19.18 15.12
C HIS A 163 9.16 19.63 15.58
N TRP A 164 8.08 19.01 15.09
CA TRP A 164 6.72 19.27 15.56
C TRP A 164 6.60 18.89 17.04
N TRP A 165 5.90 19.69 17.82
CA TRP A 165 5.66 19.40 19.23
C TRP A 165 4.72 18.20 19.40
N LEU A 166 4.99 17.39 20.43
CA LEU A 166 4.11 16.30 20.85
C LEU A 166 2.71 16.87 21.15
N SER A 167 1.69 16.34 20.48
CA SER A 167 0.30 16.76 20.66
C SER A 167 -0.44 15.85 21.64
N TRP A 168 -0.18 14.55 21.57
CA TRP A 168 -0.79 13.57 22.47
C TRP A 168 0.07 12.32 22.58
N ARG A 169 0.14 11.74 23.78
CA ARG A 169 0.77 10.45 24.04
C ARG A 169 -0.31 9.45 24.45
N LEU A 170 -0.43 8.38 23.68
CA LEU A 170 -1.28 7.25 24.00
C LEU A 170 -0.43 6.17 24.67
N GLN A 171 -0.71 5.88 25.94
CA GLN A 171 -0.18 4.67 26.58
C GLN A 171 -0.94 3.47 26.03
N ILE A 172 -0.24 2.47 25.51
CA ILE A 172 -0.83 1.22 25.03
C ILE A 172 -1.06 0.33 26.25
N PRO A 173 -2.31 0.07 26.66
CA PRO A 173 -2.59 -0.85 27.75
C PRO A 173 -2.04 -2.24 27.45
N SER A 174 -1.56 -2.94 28.49
CA SER A 174 -0.96 -4.27 28.38
C SER A 174 -1.92 -5.37 27.87
N HIS A 175 -3.23 -5.10 27.83
CA HIS A 175 -4.25 -6.02 27.35
C HIS A 175 -4.70 -5.72 25.91
N TRP A 176 -4.10 -4.74 25.22
CA TRP A 176 -4.39 -4.49 23.82
C TRP A 176 -3.93 -5.65 22.96
N THR A 177 -4.80 -6.09 22.07
CA THR A 177 -4.50 -7.13 21.09
C THR A 177 -3.48 -6.61 20.09
N VAL A 178 -2.51 -7.43 19.69
CA VAL A 178 -1.63 -7.10 18.56
C VAL A 178 -2.42 -6.89 17.27
N GLY A 179 -1.88 -6.13 16.34
CA GLY A 179 -2.52 -5.86 15.07
C GLY A 179 -2.02 -4.61 14.36
N ALA A 180 -2.55 -4.40 13.16
CA ALA A 180 -2.51 -3.10 12.51
C ALA A 180 -3.59 -2.19 13.10
N TYR A 181 -3.23 -0.94 13.36
CA TYR A 181 -4.12 0.08 13.92
C TYR A 181 -4.12 1.32 13.05
N VAL A 182 -5.23 2.08 13.13
CA VAL A 182 -5.36 3.39 12.52
C VAL A 182 -5.91 4.36 13.54
N ALA A 183 -5.21 5.46 13.76
CA ALA A 183 -5.73 6.62 14.46
C ALA A 183 -6.45 7.55 13.47
N VAL A 184 -7.71 7.86 13.75
CA VAL A 184 -8.54 8.80 12.97
C VAL A 184 -8.56 10.12 13.72
N LEU A 185 -7.81 11.10 13.22
CA LEU A 185 -7.79 12.46 13.73
C LEU A 185 -9.04 13.18 13.20
N THR A 186 -9.84 13.81 14.06
CA THR A 186 -11.05 14.55 13.65
C THR A 186 -11.13 15.90 14.33
N THR A 187 -11.14 16.99 13.57
CA THR A 187 -11.33 18.37 14.06
C THR A 187 -12.77 18.63 14.49
N ALA A 188 -13.01 19.69 15.26
CA ALA A 188 -14.35 20.09 15.71
C ALA A 188 -15.32 20.36 14.54
N ASP A 189 -14.81 20.90 13.43
CA ASP A 189 -15.57 21.09 12.19
C ASP A 189 -15.65 19.83 11.30
N GLY A 190 -15.06 18.70 11.70
CA GLY A 190 -15.26 17.40 11.07
C GLY A 190 -14.35 17.06 9.89
N TYR A 191 -13.21 17.75 9.75
CA TYR A 191 -12.12 17.31 8.87
C TYR A 191 -11.37 16.13 9.49
N ARG A 192 -10.95 15.18 8.65
CA ARG A 192 -10.31 13.94 9.07
C ARG A 192 -8.99 13.67 8.36
N SER A 193 -8.04 13.15 9.12
CA SER A 193 -6.81 12.54 8.61
C SER A 193 -6.49 11.28 9.41
N HIS A 194 -5.71 10.38 8.83
CA HIS A 194 -5.42 9.07 9.41
C HIS A 194 -3.93 8.96 9.73
N VAL A 195 -3.61 8.12 10.71
CA VAL A 195 -2.24 7.76 11.04
C VAL A 195 -2.20 6.25 11.33
N PRO A 196 -1.67 5.42 10.41
CA PRO A 196 -1.47 4.01 10.69
C PRO A 196 -0.32 3.80 11.69
N PHE A 197 -0.44 2.78 12.52
CA PHE A 197 0.63 2.30 13.40
C PHE A 197 0.39 0.82 13.73
N THR A 198 1.42 0.15 14.24
CA THR A 198 1.39 -1.28 14.54
C THR A 198 1.53 -1.51 16.03
N VAL A 199 0.66 -2.36 16.59
CA VAL A 199 0.87 -2.91 17.94
C VAL A 199 1.35 -4.34 17.76
N ARG A 200 2.56 -4.62 18.21
CA ARG A 200 3.20 -5.93 18.08
C ARG A 200 3.82 -6.37 19.40
N ASP A 201 4.01 -7.64 19.58
CA ASP A 201 4.73 -8.17 20.74
C ASP A 201 5.60 -9.36 20.30
N ASP A 202 6.03 -10.15 21.29
CA ASP A 202 6.78 -11.38 21.10
C ASP A 202 5.96 -12.63 21.42
N HIS A 203 4.61 -12.57 21.40
CA HIS A 203 3.79 -13.76 21.59
C HIS A 203 4.02 -14.78 20.45
N PRO A 204 3.92 -16.09 20.73
CA PRO A 204 4.01 -17.10 19.67
C PRO A 204 2.75 -17.02 18.78
N ALA A 205 2.96 -16.99 17.47
CA ALA A 205 1.91 -17.13 16.46
C ALA A 205 2.40 -18.05 15.32
N ASP A 206 1.48 -18.65 14.58
CA ASP A 206 1.84 -19.48 13.43
C ASP A 206 2.37 -18.63 12.25
N LEU A 207 1.78 -17.46 12.01
CA LEU A 207 2.15 -16.58 10.89
C LEU A 207 2.58 -15.19 11.38
N LEU A 208 3.61 -14.61 10.74
CA LEU A 208 3.96 -13.21 10.89
C LEU A 208 3.55 -12.42 9.66
N LEU A 209 2.65 -11.45 9.85
CA LEU A 209 2.31 -10.47 8.83
C LEU A 209 3.28 -9.29 8.86
N LEU A 210 3.88 -9.00 7.71
CA LEU A 210 4.85 -7.93 7.55
C LEU A 210 4.24 -6.75 6.80
N LEU A 211 4.04 -5.62 7.50
CA LEU A 211 3.54 -4.40 6.89
C LEU A 211 4.66 -3.66 6.15
N PRO A 212 4.50 -3.34 4.85
CA PRO A 212 5.58 -2.82 4.02
C PRO A 212 5.78 -1.30 4.22
N ASP A 213 6.02 -0.89 5.46
CA ASP A 213 6.09 0.53 5.87
C ASP A 213 7.27 1.28 5.22
N VAL A 214 8.35 0.57 4.87
CA VAL A 214 9.46 1.08 4.05
C VAL A 214 8.97 1.46 2.65
N THR A 215 8.23 0.56 1.99
CA THR A 215 7.66 0.81 0.66
C THR A 215 6.61 1.92 0.71
N TRP A 216 5.73 1.89 1.70
CA TRP A 216 4.77 2.98 1.96
C TRP A 216 5.45 4.35 2.07
N GLN A 217 6.58 4.43 2.76
CA GLN A 217 7.31 5.69 2.91
C GLN A 217 8.07 6.10 1.66
N ALA A 218 8.54 5.15 0.87
CA ALA A 218 9.16 5.40 -0.43
C ALA A 218 8.21 6.11 -1.39
N TYR A 219 6.91 5.78 -1.35
CA TYR A 219 5.88 6.39 -2.20
C TYR A 219 5.26 7.67 -1.61
N ASN A 220 5.46 7.96 -0.32
CA ASN A 220 4.82 9.08 0.36
C ASN A 220 5.29 10.44 -0.22
N LEU A 221 4.41 11.13 -0.95
CA LEU A 221 4.67 12.43 -1.59
C LEU A 221 4.42 13.63 -0.65
N TYR A 222 4.22 13.40 0.65
CA TYR A 222 3.83 14.47 1.57
C TYR A 222 4.84 15.64 1.62
N PRO A 223 4.35 16.90 1.67
CA PRO A 223 2.95 17.29 1.42
C PRO A 223 2.63 17.34 -0.08
N GLU A 224 1.46 16.86 -0.48
CA GLU A 224 0.93 17.10 -1.83
C GLU A 224 0.34 18.52 -1.95
N ASP A 225 1.20 19.52 -1.72
CA ASP A 225 0.87 20.95 -1.74
C ASP A 225 1.20 21.64 -3.07
N GLY A 226 1.70 20.87 -4.05
CA GLY A 226 2.15 21.39 -5.34
C GLY A 226 3.48 22.16 -5.27
N ARG A 227 4.27 22.05 -4.19
CA ARG A 227 5.48 22.86 -4.00
C ARG A 227 6.64 22.15 -3.31
N THR A 228 6.40 21.44 -2.20
CA THR A 228 7.46 20.99 -1.30
C THR A 228 7.53 19.47 -1.13
N GLY A 229 6.44 18.76 -1.42
CA GLY A 229 6.37 17.31 -1.33
C GLY A 229 7.39 16.57 -2.19
N ALA A 230 7.91 15.48 -1.64
CA ALA A 230 8.76 14.57 -2.39
C ALA A 230 8.69 13.13 -1.84
N SER A 231 8.72 12.18 -2.76
CA SER A 231 8.88 10.75 -2.55
C SER A 231 10.13 10.26 -3.29
N LEU A 232 10.38 8.94 -3.28
CA LEU A 232 11.42 8.32 -4.10
C LEU A 232 11.01 8.15 -5.58
N TYR A 233 9.81 8.58 -5.96
CA TYR A 233 9.31 8.54 -7.35
C TYR A 233 8.97 9.91 -7.91
N HIS A 234 8.52 10.84 -7.07
CA HIS A 234 8.07 12.15 -7.50
C HIS A 234 8.56 13.23 -6.57
N ALA A 235 8.67 14.44 -7.09
CA ALA A 235 8.90 15.64 -6.30
C ALA A 235 8.25 16.83 -6.99
N TRP A 236 7.96 17.88 -6.23
CA TRP A 236 7.56 19.16 -6.82
C TRP A 236 8.80 20.00 -7.14
N ASP A 237 8.75 20.76 -8.25
CA ASP A 237 9.68 21.86 -8.50
C ASP A 237 9.12 23.22 -8.05
N ASP A 238 9.99 24.24 -8.04
CA ASP A 238 9.62 25.60 -7.62
C ASP A 238 8.51 26.24 -8.48
N SER A 239 8.26 25.69 -9.68
CA SER A 239 7.18 26.13 -10.58
C SER A 239 5.86 25.39 -10.35
N GLY A 240 5.84 24.43 -9.42
CA GLY A 240 4.69 23.60 -9.10
C GLY A 240 4.40 22.51 -10.11
N ARG A 241 5.41 22.08 -10.88
CA ARG A 241 5.32 20.92 -11.76
C ARG A 241 5.75 19.66 -11.01
N LEU A 242 5.01 18.57 -11.23
CA LEU A 242 5.36 17.26 -10.72
C LEU A 242 6.50 16.67 -11.54
N LEU A 243 7.62 16.42 -10.89
CA LEU A 243 8.80 15.79 -11.46
C LEU A 243 8.68 14.26 -11.41
N GLY A 244 9.31 13.59 -12.38
CA GLY A 244 9.43 12.13 -12.41
C GLY A 244 10.60 11.61 -11.59
N GLU A 245 10.79 10.28 -11.64
CA GLU A 245 11.74 9.52 -10.83
C GLU A 245 13.18 10.03 -10.88
N ALA A 246 13.64 10.46 -12.07
CA ALA A 246 15.00 10.98 -12.28
C ALA A 246 15.30 12.21 -11.41
N ASP A 247 14.29 13.00 -11.09
CA ASP A 247 14.40 14.24 -10.32
C ASP A 247 13.65 14.14 -8.97
N ALA A 248 13.25 12.95 -8.53
CA ALA A 248 12.58 12.74 -7.24
C ALA A 248 13.50 13.01 -6.04
N ALA A 249 13.09 12.75 -4.81
CA ALA A 249 14.02 12.71 -3.67
C ALA A 249 14.89 11.44 -3.72
N THR A 250 16.12 11.50 -3.18
CA THR A 250 16.96 10.31 -2.96
C THR A 250 16.77 9.76 -1.54
N THR A 251 16.38 10.64 -0.62
CA THR A 251 16.16 10.33 0.79
C THR A 251 14.80 10.86 1.21
N VAL A 252 14.08 10.10 2.02
CA VAL A 252 12.80 10.50 2.63
C VAL A 252 12.82 10.19 4.12
N SER A 253 12.13 10.99 4.93
CA SER A 253 12.08 10.83 6.39
C SER A 253 10.79 10.16 6.82
N PHE A 254 10.81 9.25 7.79
CA PHE A 254 9.60 8.70 8.43
C PHE A 254 8.90 9.69 9.38
N ASP A 255 9.58 10.79 9.76
CA ASP A 255 9.06 11.77 10.71
C ASP A 255 8.18 12.81 9.97
N ARG A 256 7.16 12.34 9.24
CA ARG A 256 6.22 13.17 8.49
C ARG A 256 4.88 12.45 8.28
N PRO A 257 3.76 13.17 8.13
CA PRO A 257 2.48 12.58 7.74
C PRO A 257 2.54 11.82 6.41
N TYR A 258 1.58 10.92 6.20
CA TYR A 258 1.25 10.45 4.86
C TYR A 258 0.45 11.51 4.11
N ALA A 259 0.67 11.60 2.80
CA ALA A 259 -0.03 12.54 1.94
C ALA A 259 -1.56 12.36 1.93
N GLY A 260 -2.29 13.37 1.45
CA GLY A 260 -3.74 13.31 1.26
C GLY A 260 -4.51 12.98 2.55
N ALA A 261 -5.26 11.87 2.55
CA ALA A 261 -6.06 11.47 3.71
C ALA A 261 -5.24 10.94 4.91
N GLY A 262 -3.90 10.86 4.80
CA GLY A 262 -3.03 10.31 5.86
C GLY A 262 -2.90 8.79 5.82
N LEU A 263 -3.25 8.16 4.69
CA LEU A 263 -3.12 6.73 4.49
C LEU A 263 -2.02 6.42 3.47
N PRO A 264 -1.19 5.38 3.70
CA PRO A 264 -0.17 4.97 2.76
C PRO A 264 -0.77 4.47 1.44
N LEU A 265 -0.09 4.72 0.33
CA LEU A 265 -0.37 4.04 -0.93
C LEU A 265 -0.27 2.52 -0.74
N HIS A 266 -1.17 1.75 -1.37
CA HIS A 266 -1.23 0.28 -1.28
C HIS A 266 -1.56 -0.30 0.12
N VAL A 267 -1.95 0.51 1.12
CA VAL A 267 -2.36 -0.02 2.45
C VAL A 267 -3.54 -0.98 2.37
N GLY A 268 -4.39 -0.85 1.34
CA GLY A 268 -5.55 -1.70 1.10
C GLY A 268 -5.20 -3.19 0.97
N HIS A 269 -4.03 -3.55 0.42
CA HIS A 269 -3.63 -4.96 0.30
C HIS A 269 -3.46 -5.64 1.68
N ALA A 270 -2.84 -4.95 2.63
CA ALA A 270 -2.73 -5.43 4.00
C ALA A 270 -4.10 -5.53 4.67
N TYR A 271 -4.96 -4.52 4.47
CA TYR A 271 -6.33 -4.52 4.99
C TYR A 271 -7.15 -5.73 4.50
N ASP A 272 -7.12 -6.02 3.19
CA ASP A 272 -7.85 -7.14 2.59
C ASP A 272 -7.35 -8.49 3.14
N PHE A 273 -6.03 -8.67 3.24
CA PHE A 273 -5.45 -9.88 3.82
C PHE A 273 -5.82 -10.05 5.30
N ILE A 274 -5.70 -8.99 6.12
CA ILE A 274 -6.00 -9.06 7.56
C ILE A 274 -7.44 -9.49 7.78
N ARG A 275 -8.39 -8.87 7.08
CA ARG A 275 -9.82 -9.21 7.21
C ARG A 275 -10.11 -10.65 6.78
N TRP A 276 -9.52 -11.09 5.67
CA TRP A 276 -9.68 -12.46 5.21
C TRP A 276 -9.07 -13.45 6.19
N ALA A 277 -7.83 -13.22 6.63
CA ALA A 277 -7.10 -14.15 7.49
C ALA A 277 -7.75 -14.29 8.87
N GLU A 278 -8.16 -13.17 9.49
CA GLU A 278 -8.90 -13.22 10.77
C GLU A 278 -10.28 -13.86 10.62
N ARG A 279 -10.99 -13.66 9.50
CA ARG A 279 -12.27 -14.36 9.23
C ARG A 279 -12.08 -15.87 9.18
N TYR A 280 -10.96 -16.33 8.63
CA TYR A 280 -10.62 -17.75 8.52
C TYR A 280 -9.97 -18.31 9.81
N GLY A 281 -9.69 -17.46 10.80
CA GLY A 281 -9.18 -17.87 12.11
C GLY A 281 -7.68 -18.15 12.15
N TYR A 282 -6.89 -17.59 11.22
CA TYR A 282 -5.43 -17.72 11.27
C TYR A 282 -4.84 -16.94 12.45
N ASP A 283 -3.85 -17.54 13.10
CA ASP A 283 -3.11 -16.95 14.20
C ASP A 283 -1.98 -16.04 13.68
N LEU A 284 -2.14 -14.73 13.87
CA LEU A 284 -1.30 -13.69 13.26
C LEU A 284 -0.54 -12.88 14.31
N ALA A 285 0.79 -12.86 14.19
CA ALA A 285 1.62 -11.78 14.68
C ALA A 285 1.80 -10.70 13.62
N TYR A 286 2.25 -9.51 14.05
CA TYR A 286 2.41 -8.34 13.19
C TYR A 286 3.79 -7.73 13.41
N ALA A 287 4.41 -7.24 12.33
CA ALA A 287 5.60 -6.41 12.41
C ALA A 287 5.70 -5.47 11.21
N ASP A 288 6.43 -4.39 11.36
CA ASP A 288 6.76 -3.50 10.26
C ASP A 288 8.01 -4.02 9.52
N ALA A 289 8.17 -3.68 8.24
CA ALA A 289 9.39 -4.00 7.49
C ALA A 289 10.66 -3.42 8.15
N ARG A 290 10.54 -2.27 8.84
CA ARG A 290 11.64 -1.73 9.67
C ARG A 290 12.01 -2.63 10.87
N ASP A 291 11.09 -3.43 11.41
CA ASP A 291 11.43 -4.37 12.49
C ASP A 291 12.30 -5.52 11.98
N LEU A 292 12.10 -5.96 10.73
CA LEU A 292 13.02 -6.89 10.06
C LEU A 292 14.39 -6.25 9.84
N HIS A 293 14.43 -4.99 9.39
CA HIS A 293 15.68 -4.26 9.23
C HIS A 293 16.49 -4.18 10.53
N ALA A 294 15.81 -3.85 11.63
CA ALA A 294 16.41 -3.65 12.93
C ALA A 294 16.70 -4.95 13.69
N GLY A 295 16.32 -6.11 13.15
CA GLY A 295 16.47 -7.41 13.82
C GLY A 295 15.63 -7.55 15.09
N ARG A 296 14.50 -6.83 15.18
CA ARG A 296 13.59 -6.85 16.34
C ARG A 296 12.63 -8.05 16.33
N VAL A 297 12.57 -8.74 15.19
CA VAL A 297 11.79 -9.96 14.98
C VAL A 297 12.77 -11.11 14.80
N ASP A 298 12.56 -12.19 15.55
CA ASP A 298 13.14 -13.50 15.22
C ASP A 298 12.17 -14.21 14.27
N PRO A 299 12.49 -14.29 12.97
CA PRO A 299 11.56 -14.84 11.99
C PRO A 299 11.44 -16.36 12.07
N THR A 300 12.39 -17.04 12.73
CA THR A 300 12.42 -18.51 12.83
C THR A 300 11.35 -19.08 13.76
N ARG A 301 10.71 -18.21 14.53
CA ARG A 301 9.63 -18.55 15.45
C ARG A 301 8.30 -18.83 14.76
N TYR A 302 8.17 -18.40 13.50
CA TYR A 302 6.94 -18.49 12.72
C TYR A 302 7.03 -19.63 11.71
N ARG A 303 5.87 -20.21 11.38
CA ARG A 303 5.75 -21.18 10.29
C ARG A 303 5.77 -20.50 8.94
N GLY A 304 5.24 -19.28 8.86
CA GLY A 304 5.20 -18.49 7.64
C GLY A 304 5.36 -17.00 7.86
N LEU A 305 6.13 -16.34 6.99
CA LEU A 305 6.13 -14.88 6.81
C LEU A 305 5.21 -14.52 5.66
N VAL A 306 4.28 -13.59 5.88
CA VAL A 306 3.33 -13.13 4.86
C VAL A 306 3.62 -11.67 4.50
N PHE A 307 3.84 -11.44 3.20
CA PHE A 307 3.99 -10.13 2.58
C PHE A 307 2.69 -9.84 1.81
N PRO A 308 1.76 -9.07 2.40
CA PRO A 308 0.38 -9.03 1.94
C PRO A 308 0.15 -8.11 0.74
N GLY A 309 1.15 -7.34 0.31
CA GLY A 309 0.97 -6.31 -0.70
C GLY A 309 2.28 -5.93 -1.35
N HIS A 310 2.27 -4.79 -2.04
CA HIS A 310 3.43 -4.29 -2.74
C HIS A 310 4.57 -3.94 -1.76
N ASP A 311 5.67 -4.69 -1.84
CA ASP A 311 6.81 -4.57 -0.94
C ASP A 311 8.13 -4.44 -1.73
N GLU A 312 8.27 -3.31 -2.42
CA GLU A 312 9.31 -3.04 -3.42
C GLU A 312 10.70 -2.71 -2.84
N TYR A 313 10.77 -2.04 -1.67
CA TYR A 313 11.99 -1.44 -1.13
C TYR A 313 12.56 -2.23 0.04
N TRP A 314 13.73 -2.82 -0.16
CA TRP A 314 14.33 -3.75 0.80
C TRP A 314 15.75 -3.37 1.18
N SER A 315 16.02 -3.33 2.48
CA SER A 315 17.40 -3.22 2.97
C SER A 315 18.10 -4.58 2.95
N ALA A 316 19.44 -4.56 2.98
CA ALA A 316 20.22 -5.79 3.06
C ALA A 316 19.91 -6.62 4.33
N ASN A 317 19.64 -5.96 5.46
CA ASN A 317 19.27 -6.63 6.70
C ASN A 317 17.90 -7.31 6.60
N MET A 318 16.92 -6.68 5.94
CA MET A 318 15.60 -7.29 5.72
C MET A 318 15.74 -8.57 4.89
N ARG A 319 16.44 -8.50 3.76
CA ARG A 319 16.69 -9.66 2.90
C ARG A 319 17.38 -10.78 3.67
N ARG A 320 18.45 -10.48 4.40
CA ARG A 320 19.20 -11.47 5.19
C ARG A 320 18.31 -12.15 6.24
N THR A 321 17.45 -11.38 6.91
CA THR A 321 16.52 -11.90 7.93
C THR A 321 15.52 -12.88 7.31
N VAL A 322 15.00 -12.55 6.11
CA VAL A 322 14.06 -13.41 5.38
C VAL A 322 14.75 -14.66 4.79
N GLU A 323 15.98 -14.53 4.30
CA GLU A 323 16.80 -15.66 3.87
C GLU A 323 17.06 -16.62 5.04
N LEU A 324 17.41 -16.10 6.22
CA LEU A 324 17.58 -16.89 7.44
C LEU A 324 16.30 -17.63 7.83
N ALA A 325 15.14 -16.97 7.72
CA ALA A 325 13.84 -17.57 7.98
C ALA A 325 13.63 -18.81 7.08
N ARG A 326 13.82 -18.63 5.76
CA ARG A 326 13.71 -19.70 4.78
C ARG A 326 14.68 -20.83 5.09
N GLU A 327 15.94 -20.53 5.40
CA GLU A 327 16.98 -21.52 5.72
C GLU A 327 16.66 -22.33 6.98
N ASN A 328 15.84 -21.80 7.90
CA ASN A 328 15.39 -22.48 9.12
C ASN A 328 13.97 -23.06 9.03
N GLY A 329 13.41 -23.16 7.82
CA GLY A 329 12.13 -23.85 7.59
C GLY A 329 10.89 -22.95 7.66
N THR A 330 11.04 -21.66 7.95
CA THR A 330 9.93 -20.70 7.88
C THR A 330 9.56 -20.42 6.42
N SER A 331 8.31 -20.67 6.07
CA SER A 331 7.77 -20.46 4.72
C SER A 331 7.60 -18.98 4.40
N LEU A 332 7.65 -18.60 3.13
CA LEU A 332 7.51 -17.23 2.66
C LEU A 332 6.32 -17.11 1.71
N VAL A 333 5.45 -16.13 1.91
CA VAL A 333 4.23 -15.95 1.13
C VAL A 333 4.17 -14.52 0.62
N PHE A 334 4.47 -14.32 -0.66
CA PHE A 334 4.38 -13.03 -1.36
C PHE A 334 3.06 -12.95 -2.12
N LEU A 335 2.14 -12.09 -1.67
CA LEU A 335 0.80 -11.92 -2.25
C LEU A 335 0.71 -10.74 -3.23
N SER A 336 1.86 -10.34 -3.79
CA SER A 336 1.97 -9.25 -4.75
C SER A 336 3.00 -9.57 -5.85
N SER A 337 3.41 -8.56 -6.61
CA SER A 337 4.55 -8.56 -7.54
C SER A 337 5.51 -7.43 -7.21
N ASN A 338 6.64 -7.38 -7.92
CA ASN A 338 7.68 -6.36 -7.77
C ASN A 338 8.18 -6.25 -6.33
N SER A 339 8.25 -7.39 -5.63
CA SER A 339 8.78 -7.46 -4.28
C SER A 339 10.31 -7.54 -4.32
N MET A 340 10.97 -6.85 -3.38
CA MET A 340 12.45 -6.84 -3.27
C MET A 340 13.15 -6.31 -4.54
N TYR A 341 12.62 -5.28 -5.19
CA TYR A 341 13.18 -4.73 -6.43
C TYR A 341 14.32 -3.74 -6.18
N TRP A 342 14.08 -2.75 -5.30
CA TRP A 342 15.06 -1.73 -4.94
C TRP A 342 15.80 -2.08 -3.64
N GLN A 343 17.12 -1.90 -3.64
CA GLN A 343 17.92 -1.92 -2.44
C GLN A 343 17.92 -0.54 -1.77
N VAL A 344 17.69 -0.50 -0.46
CA VAL A 344 17.66 0.74 0.32
C VAL A 344 18.54 0.70 1.57
N GLU A 345 18.88 1.89 2.05
CA GLU A 345 19.56 2.13 3.32
C GLU A 345 18.59 2.82 4.28
N LEU A 346 18.60 2.39 5.55
CA LEU A 346 17.91 3.05 6.64
C LEU A 346 18.95 3.67 7.57
N GLY A 347 18.82 4.98 7.81
CA GLY A 347 19.76 5.78 8.61
C GLY A 347 19.05 6.54 9.74
N PRO A 348 19.82 7.10 10.68
CA PRO A 348 19.25 7.84 11.80
C PRO A 348 18.69 9.20 11.36
N SER A 349 17.72 9.72 12.11
CA SER A 349 17.26 11.11 12.02
C SER A 349 18.36 12.08 12.47
N PRO A 350 18.22 13.39 12.19
CA PRO A 350 19.10 14.42 12.75
C PRO A 350 19.18 14.41 14.29
N SER A 351 18.15 13.89 14.97
CA SER A 351 18.12 13.72 16.43
C SER A 351 18.88 12.48 16.95
N GLY A 352 19.39 11.63 16.05
CA GLY A 352 20.09 10.38 16.39
C GLY A 352 19.18 9.16 16.52
N THR A 353 17.86 9.31 16.43
CA THR A 353 16.92 8.17 16.44
C THR A 353 17.17 7.29 15.20
N PRO A 354 17.44 5.98 15.33
CA PRO A 354 17.75 5.09 14.20
C PRO A 354 16.55 4.87 13.27
N ASP A 355 16.82 4.43 12.04
CA ASP A 355 15.84 3.95 11.06
C ASP A 355 14.75 4.99 10.69
N ARG A 356 15.14 6.27 10.60
CA ARG A 356 14.25 7.41 10.29
C ARG A 356 14.44 8.02 8.92
N LEU A 357 15.58 7.81 8.30
CA LEU A 357 15.86 8.26 6.94
C LEU A 357 15.95 7.04 6.04
N LEU A 358 15.10 7.01 5.02
CA LEU A 358 15.09 5.99 3.97
C LEU A 358 15.80 6.57 2.75
N THR A 359 16.90 5.94 2.33
CA THR A 359 17.68 6.36 1.18
C THR A 359 17.65 5.29 0.09
N CYS A 360 17.31 5.70 -1.13
CA CYS A 360 17.36 4.87 -2.33
C CYS A 360 18.05 5.65 -3.45
N ARG A 361 19.24 5.22 -3.85
CA ARG A 361 20.02 5.86 -4.93
C ARG A 361 19.59 5.30 -6.28
N LYS A 362 18.36 5.62 -6.69
CA LYS A 362 17.90 5.40 -8.07
C LYS A 362 18.81 6.17 -9.03
N ARG A 363 18.84 5.78 -10.30
CA ARG A 363 19.82 6.28 -11.28
C ARG A 363 19.72 7.81 -11.47
N LYS A 364 20.51 8.56 -10.70
CA LYS A 364 20.73 10.01 -10.83
C LYS A 364 22.16 10.25 -11.29
N GLY A 365 22.36 10.37 -12.60
CA GLY A 365 23.69 10.59 -13.18
C GLY A 365 24.54 9.31 -13.33
N PRO A 366 25.88 9.43 -13.44
CA PRO A 366 26.78 8.31 -13.69
C PRO A 366 26.92 7.43 -12.44
N GLY A 367 26.13 6.36 -12.36
CA GLY A 367 26.17 5.35 -11.30
C GLY A 367 25.29 4.16 -11.67
N ARG A 368 25.50 3.01 -11.02
CA ARG A 368 24.63 1.84 -11.21
C ARG A 368 23.32 2.05 -10.43
N PRO A 369 22.16 1.72 -11.02
CA PRO A 369 20.90 1.62 -10.28
C PRO A 369 21.06 0.70 -9.06
N VAL A 370 20.34 1.00 -7.97
CA VAL A 370 20.30 0.14 -6.77
C VAL A 370 19.31 -1.01 -6.88
N LEU A 371 19.18 -1.59 -8.07
CA LEU A 371 18.36 -2.79 -8.26
C LEU A 371 19.08 -3.98 -7.64
N TRP A 372 18.32 -4.82 -6.93
CA TRP A 372 18.88 -6.03 -6.30
C TRP A 372 19.61 -6.91 -7.31
N ARG A 373 19.02 -7.13 -8.48
CA ARG A 373 19.60 -7.91 -9.58
C ARG A 373 20.86 -7.31 -10.23
N GLU A 374 21.17 -6.04 -9.97
CA GLU A 374 22.34 -5.37 -10.55
C GLU A 374 23.49 -5.19 -9.54
N ILE A 375 23.17 -5.12 -8.25
CA ILE A 375 24.14 -4.92 -7.16
C ILE A 375 24.53 -6.24 -6.48
N ASP A 376 23.58 -7.16 -6.33
CA ASP A 376 23.77 -8.43 -5.64
C ASP A 376 22.92 -9.51 -6.34
N ARG A 377 22.40 -10.47 -5.58
CA ARG A 377 21.56 -11.57 -6.03
C ARG A 377 20.19 -11.05 -6.53
N PRO A 378 19.66 -11.54 -7.65
CA PRO A 378 18.35 -11.17 -8.16
C PRO A 378 17.21 -11.65 -7.25
N GLU A 379 16.03 -11.08 -7.44
CA GLU A 379 14.82 -11.38 -6.68
C GLU A 379 14.41 -12.83 -6.84
N GLN A 380 14.57 -13.36 -8.06
CA GLN A 380 14.27 -14.75 -8.38
C GLN A 380 15.03 -15.73 -7.50
N GLN A 381 16.25 -15.40 -7.04
CA GLN A 381 17.05 -16.30 -6.20
C GLN A 381 16.50 -16.47 -4.78
N LEU A 382 15.54 -15.62 -4.35
CA LEU A 382 14.78 -15.81 -3.11
C LEU A 382 13.32 -16.14 -3.41
N ILE A 383 12.67 -15.42 -4.31
CA ILE A 383 11.22 -15.45 -4.54
C ILE A 383 10.81 -16.56 -5.54
N GLY A 384 11.73 -17.00 -6.41
CA GLY A 384 11.47 -18.01 -7.46
C GLY A 384 10.96 -17.45 -8.80
N ILE A 385 10.54 -16.19 -8.80
CA ILE A 385 10.22 -15.32 -9.95
C ILE A 385 10.66 -13.88 -9.63
N GLN A 386 10.67 -12.99 -10.61
CA GLN A 386 11.06 -11.58 -10.42
C GLN A 386 10.30 -10.63 -11.35
N TYR A 387 10.36 -9.33 -11.05
CA TYR A 387 9.65 -8.29 -11.79
C TYR A 387 9.87 -8.34 -13.31
N ALA A 388 8.74 -8.39 -14.02
CA ALA A 388 8.64 -8.44 -15.48
C ALA A 388 8.24 -7.09 -16.10
N GLY A 389 7.41 -6.31 -15.40
CA GLY A 389 6.92 -5.02 -15.87
C GLY A 389 5.52 -4.67 -15.36
N ARG A 390 5.09 -3.45 -15.68
CA ARG A 390 3.74 -2.96 -15.41
C ARG A 390 2.70 -3.69 -16.26
N VAL A 391 1.50 -3.81 -15.72
CA VAL A 391 0.32 -4.35 -16.38
C VAL A 391 -0.68 -3.20 -16.55
N PRO A 392 -0.72 -2.54 -17.72
CA PRO A 392 -1.51 -1.31 -17.92
C PRO A 392 -3.01 -1.53 -17.75
N GLU A 393 -3.52 -2.67 -18.21
CA GLU A 393 -4.92 -3.06 -18.10
C GLU A 393 -5.02 -4.45 -17.46
N PRO A 394 -6.02 -4.72 -16.60
CA PRO A 394 -6.18 -6.04 -16.00
C PRO A 394 -6.39 -7.15 -17.05
N HIS A 395 -5.61 -8.23 -16.92
CA HIS A 395 -5.72 -9.44 -17.73
C HIS A 395 -6.16 -10.64 -16.87
N PRO A 396 -6.71 -11.71 -17.48
CA PRO A 396 -7.01 -12.93 -16.75
C PRO A 396 -5.73 -13.63 -16.27
N LEU A 397 -5.78 -14.21 -15.06
CA LEU A 397 -4.80 -15.19 -14.63
C LEU A 397 -5.20 -16.56 -15.18
N ILE A 398 -4.30 -17.23 -15.89
CA ILE A 398 -4.55 -18.55 -16.49
C ILE A 398 -4.01 -19.63 -15.57
N VAL A 399 -4.91 -20.48 -15.05
CA VAL A 399 -4.57 -21.58 -14.15
C VAL A 399 -3.73 -22.63 -14.87
N ARG A 400 -2.59 -22.99 -14.24
CA ARG A 400 -1.67 -24.03 -14.69
C ARG A 400 -1.39 -25.05 -13.60
N ASN A 401 -1.07 -26.27 -14.02
CA ASN A 401 -0.85 -27.40 -13.15
C ASN A 401 -2.03 -27.61 -12.18
N ALA A 402 -3.26 -27.61 -12.72
CA ALA A 402 -4.50 -27.64 -11.92
C ALA A 402 -4.64 -28.88 -11.00
N GLY A 403 -3.89 -29.95 -11.26
CA GLY A 403 -3.82 -31.13 -10.37
C GLY A 403 -2.99 -30.92 -9.10
N HIS A 404 -2.28 -29.79 -8.97
CA HIS A 404 -1.48 -29.47 -7.78
C HIS A 404 -2.39 -29.12 -6.58
N TRP A 405 -1.98 -29.51 -5.37
CA TRP A 405 -2.77 -29.35 -4.14
C TRP A 405 -3.18 -27.90 -3.83
N LEU A 406 -2.47 -26.91 -4.35
CA LEU A 406 -2.87 -25.50 -4.20
C LEU A 406 -4.27 -25.25 -4.78
N TRP A 407 -4.59 -25.90 -5.90
CA TRP A 407 -5.87 -25.76 -6.60
C TRP A 407 -6.95 -26.73 -6.09
N GLU A 408 -6.65 -27.55 -5.07
CA GLU A 408 -7.58 -28.54 -4.54
C GLU A 408 -8.87 -27.91 -3.98
N ALA A 409 -10.02 -28.46 -4.38
CA ALA A 409 -11.35 -27.99 -3.98
C ALA A 409 -11.63 -26.49 -4.30
N THR A 410 -10.84 -25.87 -5.18
CA THR A 410 -11.12 -24.51 -5.68
C THR A 410 -12.17 -24.49 -6.79
N GLY A 411 -12.34 -25.61 -7.49
CA GLY A 411 -13.16 -25.72 -8.70
C GLY A 411 -12.45 -25.29 -9.99
N ALA A 412 -11.18 -24.87 -9.91
CA ALA A 412 -10.39 -24.49 -11.07
C ALA A 412 -9.87 -25.71 -11.85
N HIS A 413 -9.82 -25.59 -13.17
CA HIS A 413 -9.29 -26.57 -14.12
C HIS A 413 -8.12 -25.98 -14.91
N GLU A 414 -7.38 -26.85 -15.60
CA GLU A 414 -6.24 -26.43 -16.42
C GLU A 414 -6.70 -25.49 -17.55
N GLY A 415 -6.11 -24.30 -17.62
CA GLY A 415 -6.45 -23.28 -18.61
C GLY A 415 -7.64 -22.38 -18.23
N ASP A 416 -8.27 -22.56 -17.07
CA ASP A 416 -9.30 -21.65 -16.60
C ASP A 416 -8.75 -20.21 -16.46
N GLU A 417 -9.55 -19.24 -16.88
CA GLU A 417 -9.24 -17.82 -16.79
C GLU A 417 -9.92 -17.19 -15.58
N ILE A 418 -9.12 -16.63 -14.67
CA ILE A 418 -9.61 -15.85 -13.54
C ILE A 418 -9.51 -14.37 -13.91
N ALA A 419 -10.65 -13.77 -14.28
CA ALA A 419 -10.71 -12.42 -14.83
C ALA A 419 -10.11 -11.35 -13.91
N GLY A 420 -9.29 -10.46 -14.48
CA GLY A 420 -8.74 -9.29 -13.79
C GLY A 420 -7.68 -9.59 -12.72
N LEU A 421 -7.18 -10.82 -12.64
CA LEU A 421 -6.20 -11.23 -11.62
C LEU A 421 -4.74 -10.95 -12.00
N VAL A 422 -4.45 -10.56 -13.24
CA VAL A 422 -3.14 -10.04 -13.61
C VAL A 422 -3.28 -8.53 -13.76
N ALA A 423 -2.86 -7.77 -12.75
CA ALA A 423 -3.03 -6.33 -12.74
C ALA A 423 -1.93 -5.60 -11.95
N GLY A 424 -1.77 -4.31 -12.25
CA GLY A 424 -0.79 -3.40 -11.65
C GLY A 424 0.60 -3.69 -12.18
N GLU A 425 1.19 -4.78 -11.71
CA GLU A 425 2.52 -5.24 -12.07
C GLU A 425 2.56 -6.77 -12.11
N ALA A 426 3.50 -7.33 -12.86
CA ALA A 426 3.66 -8.78 -12.99
C ALA A 426 5.10 -9.21 -12.71
N ASP A 427 5.22 -10.37 -12.08
CA ASP A 427 6.49 -11.11 -11.98
C ASP A 427 6.45 -12.35 -12.90
N ARG A 428 7.63 -12.78 -13.34
CA ARG A 428 7.82 -14.02 -14.12
C ARG A 428 9.13 -14.70 -13.80
N TYR A 429 9.23 -15.94 -14.27
CA TYR A 429 10.47 -16.68 -14.38
C TYR A 429 11.35 -16.17 -15.53
N PHE A 430 12.64 -16.05 -15.25
CA PHE A 430 13.69 -15.73 -16.21
C PHE A 430 14.65 -16.92 -16.30
N PRO A 431 14.65 -17.68 -17.43
CA PRO A 431 15.45 -18.90 -17.57
C PRO A 431 16.97 -18.71 -17.49
N ARG A 432 17.46 -17.49 -17.72
CA ARG A 432 18.90 -17.15 -17.64
C ARG A 432 19.32 -16.62 -16.28
N THR A 433 18.37 -16.44 -15.37
CA THR A 433 18.63 -16.03 -14.01
C THR A 433 18.67 -17.27 -13.12
N PRO A 434 19.64 -17.40 -12.20
CA PRO A 434 19.67 -18.51 -11.25
C PRO A 434 18.34 -18.66 -10.49
N LEU A 435 17.93 -19.90 -10.30
CA LEU A 435 16.83 -20.24 -9.39
C LEU A 435 17.38 -20.34 -7.95
N PRO A 436 16.50 -20.23 -6.93
CA PRO A 436 16.86 -20.61 -5.57
C PRO A 436 17.23 -22.10 -5.53
N ASP A 437 18.05 -22.51 -4.56
CA ASP A 437 18.14 -23.93 -4.21
C ASP A 437 16.76 -24.43 -3.78
N HIS A 438 16.30 -25.53 -4.37
CA HIS A 438 14.98 -26.11 -4.17
C HIS A 438 14.98 -27.62 -4.40
N ASP A 439 14.13 -28.33 -3.67
CA ASP A 439 13.85 -29.75 -3.90
C ASP A 439 12.76 -29.92 -4.96
N GLU A 440 11.77 -29.02 -4.95
CA GLU A 440 10.63 -29.03 -5.86
C GLU A 440 10.28 -27.59 -6.26
N ARG A 441 9.86 -27.37 -7.51
CA ARG A 441 9.36 -26.09 -8.00
C ARG A 441 8.26 -26.29 -9.03
N ILE A 442 7.25 -25.43 -8.99
CA ILE A 442 6.12 -25.45 -9.92
C ILE A 442 5.62 -24.03 -10.25
N LEU A 443 5.17 -23.84 -11.49
CA LEU A 443 4.44 -22.65 -11.93
C LEU A 443 2.95 -22.95 -11.96
N LEU A 444 2.16 -22.22 -11.20
CA LEU A 444 0.72 -22.44 -10.99
C LEU A 444 -0.14 -21.54 -11.86
N ALA A 445 0.48 -20.54 -12.48
CA ALA A 445 -0.14 -19.71 -13.51
C ALA A 445 0.91 -19.33 -14.56
N HIS A 446 0.46 -19.14 -15.80
CA HIS A 446 1.28 -18.60 -16.89
C HIS A 446 0.35 -17.82 -17.83
N SER A 447 0.31 -16.51 -17.63
CA SER A 447 -0.75 -15.63 -18.13
C SER A 447 -0.15 -14.57 -19.05
N PRO A 448 -0.52 -14.52 -20.34
CA PRO A 448 -0.03 -13.48 -21.25
C PRO A 448 -0.66 -12.12 -20.90
N TYR A 449 0.11 -11.05 -21.04
CA TYR A 449 -0.39 -9.68 -20.99
C TYR A 449 0.43 -8.78 -21.92
N THR A 450 -0.14 -7.66 -22.34
CA THR A 450 0.57 -6.66 -23.16
C THR A 450 1.02 -5.52 -22.26
N ASP A 451 2.31 -5.19 -22.27
CA ASP A 451 2.83 -4.07 -21.49
C ASP A 451 2.56 -2.70 -22.14
N SER A 452 3.00 -1.61 -21.49
CA SER A 452 2.82 -0.24 -21.99
C SER A 452 3.54 0.05 -23.31
N GLU A 453 4.50 -0.79 -23.72
CA GLU A 453 5.22 -0.68 -24.98
C GLU A 453 4.60 -1.55 -26.09
N GLY A 454 3.48 -2.22 -25.80
CA GLY A 454 2.84 -3.14 -26.74
C GLY A 454 3.54 -4.50 -26.85
N ILE A 455 4.47 -4.80 -25.93
CA ILE A 455 5.24 -6.04 -25.93
C ILE A 455 4.48 -7.11 -25.15
N LEU A 456 4.33 -8.29 -25.77
CA LEU A 456 3.77 -9.46 -25.10
C LEU A 456 4.72 -9.92 -23.98
N ARG A 457 4.22 -9.90 -22.76
CA ARG A 457 4.87 -10.44 -21.56
C ARG A 457 3.99 -11.50 -20.91
N HIS A 458 4.49 -12.08 -19.83
CA HIS A 458 3.80 -13.11 -19.08
C HIS A 458 3.89 -12.79 -17.59
N GLN A 459 2.80 -13.03 -16.89
CA GLN A 459 2.75 -13.15 -15.43
C GLN A 459 2.80 -14.63 -15.07
N GLU A 460 3.47 -14.95 -13.96
CA GLU A 460 3.49 -16.30 -13.43
C GLU A 460 3.27 -16.31 -11.91
N THR A 461 2.57 -17.34 -11.45
CA THR A 461 2.46 -17.67 -10.02
C THR A 461 3.39 -18.83 -9.74
N SER A 462 4.28 -18.72 -8.76
CA SER A 462 5.34 -19.69 -8.51
C SER A 462 5.26 -20.24 -7.09
N LEU A 463 5.60 -21.51 -6.93
CA LEU A 463 5.80 -22.15 -5.66
C LEU A 463 7.05 -23.03 -5.73
N TYR A 464 7.90 -22.96 -4.73
CA TYR A 464 8.99 -23.91 -4.56
C TYR A 464 9.14 -24.35 -3.10
N ARG A 465 9.79 -25.49 -2.89
CA ARG A 465 10.20 -25.99 -1.57
C ARG A 465 11.70 -25.85 -1.42
N ALA A 466 12.15 -25.09 -0.43
CA ALA A 466 13.56 -24.96 -0.09
C ALA A 466 14.08 -26.25 0.58
N PRO A 467 15.40 -26.53 0.57
CA PRO A 467 15.98 -27.70 1.23
C PRO A 467 15.70 -27.81 2.75
N SER A 468 15.35 -26.69 3.38
CA SER A 468 14.91 -26.62 4.78
C SER A 468 13.48 -27.13 5.01
N GLY A 469 12.75 -27.45 3.94
CA GLY A 469 11.32 -27.77 3.95
C GLY A 469 10.39 -26.57 3.78
N ALA A 470 10.91 -25.33 3.89
CA ALA A 470 10.12 -24.10 3.74
C ALA A 470 9.45 -24.00 2.36
N LEU A 471 8.17 -23.62 2.33
CA LEU A 471 7.48 -23.29 1.08
C LEU A 471 7.69 -21.81 0.77
N VAL A 472 7.99 -21.48 -0.49
CA VAL A 472 8.06 -20.09 -0.94
C VAL A 472 7.09 -19.89 -2.09
N PHE A 473 6.02 -19.15 -1.81
CA PHE A 473 4.95 -18.82 -2.74
C PHE A 473 5.06 -17.38 -3.19
N ALA A 474 4.88 -17.15 -4.50
CA ALA A 474 4.81 -15.83 -5.09
C ALA A 474 3.60 -15.75 -6.05
N ALA A 475 2.65 -14.88 -5.73
CA ALA A 475 1.46 -14.63 -6.56
C ALA A 475 1.84 -14.04 -7.93
N GLY A 476 2.82 -13.13 -7.94
CA GLY A 476 3.30 -12.47 -9.15
C GLY A 476 2.33 -11.45 -9.73
N THR A 477 1.43 -10.91 -8.91
CA THR A 477 0.46 -9.87 -9.31
C THR A 477 -0.08 -9.08 -8.13
N PHE A 478 -0.42 -7.80 -8.30
CA PHE A 478 -1.04 -6.98 -7.25
C PHE A 478 -2.45 -7.45 -6.87
N ALA A 479 -3.13 -8.16 -7.77
CA ALA A 479 -4.55 -8.50 -7.64
C ALA A 479 -4.86 -9.59 -6.61
N TRP A 480 -3.84 -10.30 -6.11
CA TRP A 480 -4.06 -11.47 -5.26
C TRP A 480 -4.72 -11.12 -3.92
N SER A 481 -4.17 -10.17 -3.17
CA SER A 481 -4.77 -9.75 -1.88
C SER A 481 -6.14 -9.09 -2.01
N PRO A 482 -6.41 -8.21 -3.00
CA PRO A 482 -7.75 -7.73 -3.29
C PRO A 482 -8.76 -8.85 -3.51
N ALA A 483 -8.36 -9.93 -4.18
CA ALA A 483 -9.23 -11.09 -4.40
C ALA A 483 -9.60 -11.85 -3.11
N LEU A 484 -8.96 -11.57 -1.98
CA LEU A 484 -9.26 -12.19 -0.70
C LEU A 484 -10.43 -11.55 0.03
N ASP A 485 -10.55 -10.22 0.06
CA ASP A 485 -11.65 -9.56 0.79
C ASP A 485 -12.12 -8.22 0.22
N ARG A 486 -11.56 -7.72 -0.89
CA ARG A 486 -11.95 -6.41 -1.42
C ARG A 486 -13.30 -6.50 -2.12
N PRO A 487 -14.32 -5.74 -1.68
CA PRO A 487 -15.62 -5.69 -2.34
C PRO A 487 -15.50 -5.42 -3.83
N GLY A 488 -16.21 -6.20 -4.65
CA GLY A 488 -16.14 -6.14 -6.11
C GLY A 488 -14.99 -6.93 -6.75
N HIS A 489 -14.00 -7.35 -5.97
CA HIS A 489 -12.83 -8.11 -6.46
C HIS A 489 -12.68 -9.49 -5.82
N VAL A 490 -13.43 -9.80 -4.75
CA VAL A 490 -13.40 -11.11 -4.08
C VAL A 490 -13.55 -12.26 -5.08
N ASN A 491 -12.63 -13.21 -5.02
CA ASN A 491 -12.66 -14.41 -5.85
C ASN A 491 -12.56 -15.69 -5.00
N PRO A 492 -13.59 -16.56 -4.99
CA PRO A 492 -13.60 -17.78 -4.19
C PRO A 492 -12.48 -18.78 -4.54
N VAL A 493 -12.04 -18.84 -5.81
CA VAL A 493 -10.93 -19.70 -6.24
C VAL A 493 -9.64 -19.26 -5.54
N ILE A 494 -9.37 -17.95 -5.52
CA ILE A 494 -8.17 -17.38 -4.89
C ILE A 494 -8.24 -17.48 -3.37
N GLN A 495 -9.41 -17.25 -2.77
CA GLN A 495 -9.61 -17.46 -1.32
C GLN A 495 -9.30 -18.91 -0.93
N ARG A 496 -9.83 -19.89 -1.68
CA ARG A 496 -9.60 -21.30 -1.38
C ARG A 496 -8.16 -21.72 -1.65
N ALA A 497 -7.53 -21.26 -2.73
CA ALA A 497 -6.13 -21.52 -3.03
C ALA A 497 -5.19 -20.98 -1.94
N THR A 498 -5.46 -19.76 -1.46
CA THR A 498 -4.71 -19.14 -0.36
C THR A 498 -4.92 -19.91 0.95
N ALA A 499 -6.15 -20.38 1.23
CA ALA A 499 -6.40 -21.24 2.38
C ALA A 499 -5.62 -22.55 2.30
N ASN A 500 -5.61 -23.23 1.14
CA ASN A 500 -4.84 -24.47 0.96
C ASN A 500 -3.34 -24.27 1.24
N LEU A 501 -2.78 -23.12 0.82
CA LEU A 501 -1.39 -22.74 1.09
C LEU A 501 -1.14 -22.54 2.58
N LEU A 502 -1.91 -21.67 3.23
CA LEU A 502 -1.69 -21.33 4.63
C LEU A 502 -2.02 -22.51 5.56
N ASP A 503 -3.05 -23.30 5.28
CA ASP A 503 -3.35 -24.54 6.00
C ASP A 503 -2.17 -25.51 5.94
N ARG A 504 -1.52 -25.63 4.79
CA ARG A 504 -0.34 -26.50 4.64
C ARG A 504 0.87 -25.97 5.39
N ILE A 505 1.07 -24.65 5.43
CA ILE A 505 2.13 -24.02 6.22
C ILE A 505 1.86 -24.16 7.73
N CYS A 506 0.60 -24.02 8.16
CA CYS A 506 0.23 -24.03 9.58
C CYS A 506 0.05 -25.44 10.17
N LYS A 507 -0.14 -26.47 9.33
CA LYS A 507 -0.22 -27.87 9.79
C LYS A 507 1.04 -28.23 10.60
N ARG A 508 0.81 -28.86 11.75
CA ARG A 508 1.85 -29.49 12.57
C ARG A 508 2.06 -30.89 12.01
N ASP A 509 3.28 -31.21 11.61
CA ASP A 509 3.70 -32.60 11.40
C ASP A 509 3.67 -33.37 12.73
#